data_AF-A0A2D6IMZ1-F1
#
_entry.id   AF-A0A2D6IMZ1-F1
#
_cell.length_a   1.000
_cell.length_b   1.000
_cell.length_c   1.000
_cell.angle_alpha   90.00
_cell.angle_beta   90.00
_cell.angle_gamma   90.00
#
_symmetry.space_group_name_H-M   'P 1'
#
loop_
_entity.id
_entity.type
_entity.pdbx_description
1 polymer ?
#
loop_
_entity_poly.entity_id
_entity_poly.type
_entity_poly.pdbx_seq_one_letter_code
_entity_poly.pdbx_strand_id
1 'polypeptide(L)'
;SIGGELRDASGSRMDEGVAITVDHLPEDKPRYLMGSGSPVDVVRAVRRGVDHFDCVLPIRDARHGRLYRNLNHDELRACLADTERPVTAAQLYETFNISQASHASSREVFAPNNPAIGKAYTRGYVHHLLRTEPPSGYRLAVLNNIFFYLELFTAMRELIEE
;
A
#
# COMPACT_ATOMS: atom_id res chain seq x y z
N SER A 1 18.02 -6.56 10.05
CA SER A 1 17.07 -5.49 9.68
C SER A 1 17.75 -4.57 8.68
N ILE A 2 16.98 -4.04 7.74
CA ILE A 2 17.41 -3.11 6.70
C ILE A 2 16.79 -1.76 7.05
N GLY A 3 17.62 -0.74 7.24
CA GLY A 3 17.17 0.60 7.63
C GLY A 3 18.15 1.67 7.20
N GLY A 4 17.68 2.92 7.14
CA GLY A 4 18.45 4.07 6.66
C GLY A 4 17.54 5.05 5.90
N GLU A 5 18.03 6.26 5.63
CA GLU A 5 17.32 7.22 4.78
C GLU A 5 17.51 6.82 3.31
N LEU A 6 16.77 5.79 2.89
CA LEU A 6 16.94 5.12 1.60
C LEU A 6 16.17 5.81 0.45
N ARG A 7 15.46 6.92 0.72
CA ARG A 7 14.65 7.64 -0.27
C ARG A 7 15.32 8.94 -0.70
N ASP A 8 15.74 8.99 -1.96
CA ASP A 8 15.89 10.24 -2.70
C ASP A 8 14.59 10.57 -3.48
N ALA A 9 14.56 11.68 -4.19
CA ALA A 9 13.40 12.12 -4.98
C ALA A 9 12.99 11.13 -6.09
N SER A 10 13.85 10.16 -6.45
CA SER A 10 13.63 9.18 -7.51
C SER A 10 13.22 7.79 -7.00
N GLY A 11 13.43 7.49 -5.70
CA GLY A 11 13.22 6.16 -5.11
C GLY A 11 14.24 5.10 -5.56
N SER A 12 15.24 5.47 -6.37
CA SER A 12 16.23 4.56 -6.95
C SER A 12 17.21 4.01 -5.91
N ARG A 13 17.61 4.83 -4.93
CA ARG A 13 18.55 4.44 -3.87
C ARG A 13 18.02 3.36 -2.93
N MET A 14 16.70 3.19 -2.83
CA MET A 14 16.11 2.20 -1.95
C MET A 14 16.30 0.78 -2.49
N ASP A 15 16.03 0.57 -3.78
CA ASP A 15 16.20 -0.76 -4.41
C ASP A 15 17.67 -1.21 -4.36
N GLU A 16 18.60 -0.30 -4.67
CA GLU A 16 20.05 -0.56 -4.61
C GLU A 16 20.50 -0.88 -3.17
N GLY A 17 20.09 -0.06 -2.19
CA GLY A 17 20.46 -0.29 -0.80
C GLY A 17 19.91 -1.60 -0.23
N VAL A 18 18.69 -1.96 -0.62
CA VAL A 18 18.09 -3.26 -0.25
C VAL A 18 18.87 -4.40 -0.92
N ALA A 19 19.15 -4.33 -2.22
CA ALA A 19 19.88 -5.37 -2.94
C ALA A 19 21.24 -5.67 -2.31
N ILE A 20 22.06 -4.63 -2.09
CA ILE A 20 23.38 -4.77 -1.45
C ILE A 20 23.25 -5.38 -0.04
N THR A 21 22.26 -4.92 0.74
CA THR A 21 22.13 -5.39 2.12
C THR A 21 21.70 -6.85 2.16
N VAL A 22 20.75 -7.26 1.32
CA VAL A 22 20.23 -8.62 1.30
C VAL A 22 21.31 -9.64 0.96
N ASP A 23 22.23 -9.33 0.04
CA ASP A 23 23.36 -10.20 -0.33
C ASP A 23 24.27 -10.54 0.86
N HIS A 24 24.24 -9.74 1.93
CA HIS A 24 25.01 -9.94 3.15
C HIS A 24 24.19 -10.47 4.32
N LEU A 25 22.88 -10.65 4.17
CA LEU A 25 22.00 -11.16 5.22
C LEU A 25 21.81 -12.68 5.09
N PRO A 26 21.84 -13.42 6.22
CA PRO A 26 21.57 -14.86 6.22
C PRO A 26 20.23 -15.19 5.53
N GLU A 27 20.22 -16.24 4.72
CA GLU A 27 19.03 -16.72 4.01
C GLU A 27 18.03 -17.43 4.94
N ASP A 28 18.52 -18.01 6.04
CA ASP A 28 17.73 -18.77 7.01
C ASP A 28 17.03 -17.88 8.06
N LYS A 29 17.12 -16.55 7.91
CA LYS A 29 16.57 -15.59 8.88
C LYS A 29 15.66 -14.56 8.19
N PRO A 30 14.56 -14.15 8.86
CA PRO A 30 13.67 -13.12 8.32
C PRO A 30 14.40 -11.81 8.06
N ARG A 31 14.18 -11.24 6.87
CA ARG A 31 14.72 -9.96 6.43
C ARG A 31 13.63 -8.89 6.57
N TYR A 32 13.87 -7.95 7.48
CA TYR A 32 12.93 -6.89 7.84
C TYR A 32 13.36 -5.54 7.26
N LEU A 33 12.49 -4.87 6.50
CA LEU A 33 12.72 -3.54 5.94
C LEU A 33 11.94 -2.46 6.71
N MET A 34 12.66 -1.44 7.17
CA MET A 34 12.08 -0.33 7.95
C MET A 34 11.87 0.94 7.13
N GLY A 35 10.75 1.63 7.35
CA GLY A 35 10.54 3.01 6.90
C GLY A 35 10.28 3.20 5.40
N SER A 36 10.20 2.11 4.64
CA SER A 36 9.78 2.09 3.24
C SER A 36 8.51 1.26 3.13
N GLY A 37 7.46 1.82 2.53
CA GLY A 37 6.18 1.10 2.50
C GLY A 37 5.15 1.67 1.57
N SER A 38 5.55 2.29 0.45
CA SER A 38 4.59 2.42 -0.65
C SER A 38 4.36 1.04 -1.29
N PRO A 39 3.20 0.76 -1.90
CA PRO A 39 2.95 -0.55 -2.48
C PRO A 39 3.99 -0.94 -3.54
N VAL A 40 4.48 0.04 -4.31
CA VAL A 40 5.58 -0.15 -5.28
C VAL A 40 6.87 -0.58 -4.58
N ASP A 41 7.24 0.10 -3.50
CA ASP A 41 8.46 -0.19 -2.75
C ASP A 41 8.40 -1.57 -2.11
N VAL A 42 7.23 -1.95 -1.58
CA VAL A 42 6.99 -3.28 -1.00
C VAL A 42 7.21 -4.35 -2.05
N VAL A 43 6.60 -4.24 -3.24
CA VAL A 43 6.76 -5.23 -4.32
C VAL A 43 8.23 -5.34 -4.75
N ARG A 44 8.94 -4.21 -4.90
CA ARG A 44 10.37 -4.22 -5.23
C ARG A 44 11.20 -4.94 -4.17
N ALA A 45 10.98 -4.63 -2.90
CA ALA A 45 11.70 -5.24 -1.79
C ALA A 45 11.42 -6.75 -1.65
N VAL A 46 10.17 -7.18 -1.86
CA VAL A 46 9.82 -8.62 -1.87
C VAL A 46 10.58 -9.36 -2.98
N ARG A 47 10.71 -8.79 -4.18
CA ARG A 47 11.52 -9.36 -5.29
C ARG A 47 13.00 -9.50 -4.93
N ARG A 48 13.47 -8.75 -3.94
CA ARG A 48 14.83 -8.82 -3.39
C ARG A 48 14.92 -9.71 -2.16
N GLY A 49 13.86 -10.43 -1.78
CA GLY A 49 13.88 -11.36 -0.65
C GLY A 49 13.70 -10.69 0.72
N VAL A 50 12.96 -9.58 0.79
CA VAL A 50 12.49 -9.00 2.07
C VAL A 50 11.18 -9.64 2.49
N ASP A 51 11.07 -10.04 3.76
CA ASP A 51 9.94 -10.81 4.30
C ASP A 51 8.97 -9.96 5.14
N HIS A 52 9.48 -8.93 5.82
CA HIS A 52 8.69 -8.13 6.77
C HIS A 52 8.87 -6.62 6.56
N PHE A 53 7.82 -5.86 6.83
CA PHE A 53 7.74 -4.43 6.58
C PHE A 53 7.11 -3.67 7.76
N ASP A 54 7.62 -2.48 8.08
CA ASP A 54 6.87 -1.47 8.83
C ASP A 54 6.65 -0.20 8.00
N CYS A 55 5.47 0.42 8.15
CA CYS A 55 5.25 1.73 7.55
C CYS A 55 4.09 2.47 8.18
N VAL A 56 4.29 3.77 8.41
CA VAL A 56 3.21 4.69 8.79
C VAL A 56 2.42 5.22 7.59
N LEU A 57 2.89 4.96 6.35
CA LEU A 57 2.34 5.53 5.13
C LEU A 57 0.85 5.24 4.92
N PRO A 58 0.33 4.01 5.12
CA PRO A 58 -1.09 3.72 4.91
C PRO A 58 -1.99 4.61 5.78
N ILE A 59 -1.59 4.80 7.04
CA ILE A 59 -2.32 5.61 8.03
C ILE A 59 -2.16 7.10 7.72
N ARG A 60 -0.93 7.54 7.41
CA ARG A 60 -0.64 8.93 7.07
C ARG A 60 -1.46 9.37 5.86
N ASP A 61 -1.45 8.58 4.79
CA ASP A 61 -2.17 8.92 3.55
C ASP A 61 -3.68 8.92 3.76
N ALA A 62 -4.21 7.96 4.53
CA ALA A 62 -5.62 7.91 4.89
C ALA A 62 -6.09 9.18 5.63
N ARG A 63 -5.28 9.67 6.58
CA ARG A 63 -5.59 10.90 7.33
C ARG A 63 -5.59 12.16 6.45
N HIS A 64 -4.81 12.15 5.38
CA HIS A 64 -4.81 13.21 4.36
C HIS A 64 -5.80 12.93 3.20
N GLY A 65 -6.68 11.93 3.37
CA GLY A 65 -7.73 11.61 2.42
C GLY A 65 -7.29 10.80 1.20
N ARG A 66 -6.01 10.43 1.07
CA ARG A 66 -5.53 9.60 -0.04
C ARG A 66 -5.76 8.12 0.28
N LEU A 67 -6.53 7.46 -0.58
CA LEU A 67 -6.96 6.08 -0.39
C LEU A 67 -6.52 5.19 -1.54
N TYR A 68 -6.13 3.96 -1.20
CA TYR A 68 -5.73 2.91 -2.14
C TYR A 68 -6.94 2.03 -2.49
N ARG A 69 -7.02 1.57 -3.74
CA ARG A 69 -8.04 0.61 -4.21
C ARG A 69 -7.58 -0.11 -5.48
N ASN A 70 -8.37 -1.10 -5.90
CA ASN A 70 -8.24 -1.76 -7.20
C ASN A 70 -6.80 -2.27 -7.45
N LEU A 71 -6.33 -3.16 -6.59
CA LEU A 71 -5.06 -3.85 -6.80
C LEU A 71 -5.14 -4.66 -8.11
N ASN A 72 -4.15 -4.47 -8.99
CA ASN A 72 -4.04 -5.22 -10.23
C ASN A 72 -3.24 -6.50 -10.00
N HIS A 73 -3.94 -7.61 -9.84
CA HIS A 73 -3.33 -8.92 -9.59
C HIS A 73 -2.48 -9.43 -10.76
N ASP A 74 -2.88 -9.15 -12.01
CA ASP A 74 -2.13 -9.57 -13.19
C ASP A 74 -0.81 -8.81 -13.31
N GLU A 75 -0.84 -7.50 -13.08
CA GLU A 75 0.40 -6.71 -13.03
C GLU A 75 1.28 -7.13 -11.85
N LEU A 76 0.70 -7.37 -10.67
CA LEU A 76 1.45 -7.86 -9.51
C LEU A 76 2.18 -9.18 -9.84
N ARG A 77 1.48 -10.15 -10.43
CA ARG A 77 2.07 -11.42 -10.89
C ARG A 77 3.19 -11.17 -11.90
N ALA A 78 2.97 -10.32 -12.90
CA ALA A 78 3.98 -10.01 -13.90
C ALA A 78 5.23 -9.35 -13.29
N CYS A 79 5.05 -8.46 -12.31
CA CYS A 79 6.16 -7.83 -11.59
C CYS A 79 6.95 -8.82 -10.72
N LEU A 80 6.29 -9.79 -10.08
CA LEU A 80 6.96 -10.80 -9.27
C LEU A 80 7.72 -11.83 -10.11
N ALA A 81 7.21 -12.18 -11.30
CA ALA A 81 7.80 -13.18 -12.18
C ALA A 81 9.06 -12.71 -12.93
N ASP A 82 9.19 -11.42 -13.20
CA ASP A 82 10.34 -10.83 -13.90
C ASP A 82 10.95 -9.72 -13.04
N THR A 83 12.16 -9.92 -12.51
CA THR A 83 12.87 -8.97 -11.62
C THR A 83 13.37 -7.70 -12.31
N GLU A 84 13.47 -7.69 -13.64
CA GLU A 84 13.89 -6.53 -14.43
C GLU A 84 12.71 -5.64 -14.83
N ARG A 85 11.47 -6.17 -14.76
CA ARG A 85 10.27 -5.39 -15.04
C ARG A 85 10.18 -4.15 -14.12
N PRO A 86 9.92 -2.95 -14.66
CA PRO A 86 9.70 -1.78 -13.83
C PRO A 86 8.37 -1.88 -13.09
N VAL A 87 8.39 -1.68 -11.77
CA VAL A 87 7.17 -1.59 -10.97
C VAL A 87 6.74 -0.13 -10.89
N THR A 88 5.53 0.19 -11.38
CA THR A 88 4.98 1.55 -11.33
C THR A 88 3.63 1.56 -10.61
N ALA A 89 3.34 2.66 -9.91
CA ALA A 89 2.08 2.80 -9.17
C ALA A 89 0.87 2.75 -10.10
N ALA A 90 0.95 3.38 -11.27
CA ALA A 90 -0.15 3.51 -12.23
C ALA A 90 -0.62 2.16 -12.81
N GLN A 91 0.28 1.17 -12.89
CA GLN A 91 -0.06 -0.16 -13.38
C GLN A 91 -0.52 -1.10 -12.24
N LEU A 92 -0.01 -0.88 -11.02
CA LEU A 92 -0.21 -1.78 -9.89
C LEU A 92 -1.51 -1.52 -9.12
N TYR A 93 -1.92 -0.26 -8.94
CA TYR A 93 -3.11 0.07 -8.15
C TYR A 93 -3.65 1.46 -8.47
N GLU A 94 -4.88 1.73 -8.04
CA GLU A 94 -5.47 3.06 -8.11
C GLU A 94 -5.42 3.79 -6.77
N THR A 95 -5.41 5.12 -6.85
CA THR A 95 -5.69 5.96 -5.68
C THR A 95 -6.73 7.01 -5.98
N PHE A 96 -7.50 7.39 -4.96
CA PHE A 96 -8.40 8.54 -5.03
C PHE A 96 -8.31 9.36 -3.74
N ASN A 97 -8.71 10.63 -3.81
CA ASN A 97 -8.71 11.50 -2.64
C ASN A 97 -10.13 11.78 -2.16
N ILE A 98 -10.55 11.12 -1.08
CA ILE A 98 -11.93 11.24 -0.54
C ILE A 98 -12.25 12.65 -0.02
N SER A 99 -11.24 13.47 0.28
CA SER A 99 -11.43 14.87 0.70
C SER A 99 -11.76 15.82 -0.46
N GLN A 100 -11.70 15.36 -1.72
CA GLN A 100 -12.08 16.18 -2.87
C GLN A 100 -13.57 16.53 -2.88
N ALA A 101 -13.89 17.75 -3.29
CA ALA A 101 -15.26 18.27 -3.32
C ALA A 101 -16.20 17.47 -4.24
N SER A 102 -15.66 16.82 -5.27
CA SER A 102 -16.41 15.90 -6.15
C SER A 102 -17.09 14.76 -5.39
N HIS A 103 -16.59 14.39 -4.21
CA HIS A 103 -17.19 13.35 -3.39
C HIS A 103 -18.27 13.86 -2.45
N ALA A 104 -18.41 15.16 -2.21
CA ALA A 104 -19.30 15.72 -1.17
C ALA A 104 -20.77 15.27 -1.30
N SER A 105 -21.27 15.14 -2.54
CA SER A 105 -22.63 14.68 -2.85
C SER A 105 -22.67 13.25 -3.42
N SER A 106 -21.54 12.54 -3.45
CA SER A 106 -21.45 11.21 -4.04
C SER A 106 -22.22 10.18 -3.21
N ARG A 107 -23.12 9.46 -3.89
CA ARG A 107 -23.88 8.33 -3.33
C ARG A 107 -23.22 6.98 -3.58
N GLU A 108 -22.07 6.96 -4.24
CA GLU A 108 -21.31 5.73 -4.46
C GLU A 108 -20.84 5.13 -3.14
N VAL A 109 -20.78 3.80 -3.08
CA VAL A 109 -20.24 3.09 -1.92
C VAL A 109 -18.75 3.40 -1.79
N PHE A 110 -18.32 3.74 -0.57
CA PHE A 110 -16.96 4.18 -0.27
C PHE A 110 -15.91 3.10 -0.54
N ALA A 111 -16.15 1.89 -0.03
CA ALA A 111 -15.23 0.77 -0.09
C ALA A 111 -16.04 -0.54 -0.19
N PRO A 112 -16.60 -0.85 -1.38
CA PRO A 112 -17.59 -1.92 -1.54
C PRO A 112 -17.05 -3.32 -1.25
N ASN A 113 -15.75 -3.53 -1.42
CA ASN A 113 -15.12 -4.85 -1.27
C ASN A 113 -14.37 -5.00 0.06
N ASN A 114 -14.54 -4.06 1.01
CA ASN A 114 -13.82 -4.07 2.27
C ASN A 114 -14.69 -4.57 3.44
N PRO A 115 -14.55 -5.85 3.86
CA PRO A 115 -15.32 -6.40 4.97
C PRO A 115 -15.01 -5.75 6.33
N ALA A 116 -13.82 -5.15 6.51
CA ALA A 116 -13.41 -4.55 7.78
C ALA A 116 -14.23 -3.29 8.15
N ILE A 117 -14.90 -2.68 7.17
CA ILE A 117 -15.78 -1.52 7.40
C ILE A 117 -17.16 -1.97 7.90
N GLY A 118 -17.59 -3.20 7.60
CA GLY A 118 -18.78 -3.86 8.15
C GLY A 118 -20.14 -3.25 7.78
N LYS A 119 -20.18 -2.05 7.21
CA LYS A 119 -21.39 -1.34 6.75
C LYS A 119 -21.11 -0.58 5.46
N ALA A 120 -22.13 -0.48 4.60
CA ALA A 120 -22.04 0.34 3.40
C ALA A 120 -22.17 1.83 3.75
N TYR A 121 -21.07 2.57 3.63
CA TYR A 121 -21.06 4.02 3.70
C TYR A 121 -20.95 4.63 2.30
N THR A 122 -21.58 5.77 2.07
CA THR A 122 -21.38 6.52 0.83
C THR A 122 -20.09 7.34 0.90
N ARG A 123 -19.48 7.62 -0.27
CA ARG A 123 -18.32 8.52 -0.35
C ARG A 123 -18.64 9.91 0.19
N GLY A 124 -19.83 10.45 -0.09
CA GLY A 124 -20.26 11.74 0.47
C GLY A 124 -20.35 11.75 1.99
N TYR A 125 -20.80 10.65 2.59
CA TYR A 125 -20.83 10.53 4.04
C TYR A 125 -19.42 10.49 4.64
N VAL A 126 -18.50 9.71 4.08
CA VAL A 126 -17.11 9.68 4.57
C VAL A 126 -16.40 11.02 4.35
N HIS A 127 -16.61 11.66 3.20
CA HIS A 127 -16.13 13.02 2.93
C HIS A 127 -16.63 14.01 3.99
N HIS A 128 -17.91 13.95 4.34
CA HIS A 128 -18.51 14.77 5.38
C HIS A 128 -17.86 14.50 6.75
N LEU A 129 -17.75 13.23 7.16
CA LEU A 129 -17.14 12.84 8.44
C LEU A 129 -15.71 13.33 8.59
N LEU A 130 -14.89 13.28 7.53
CA LEU A 130 -13.52 13.81 7.58
C LEU A 130 -13.45 15.30 7.92
N ARG A 131 -14.53 16.05 7.72
CA ARG A 131 -14.64 17.48 7.98
C ARG A 131 -15.36 17.80 9.28
N THR A 132 -16.39 17.02 9.64
CA THR A 132 -17.28 17.31 10.78
C THR A 132 -17.03 16.45 12.00
N GLU A 133 -16.55 15.22 11.83
CA GLU A 133 -16.19 14.29 12.91
C GLU A 133 -14.90 13.52 12.55
N PRO A 134 -13.74 14.21 12.54
CA PRO A 134 -12.52 13.66 11.96
C PRO A 134 -12.07 12.30 12.53
N PRO A 135 -12.19 11.98 13.83
CA PRO A 135 -11.81 10.66 14.34
C PRO A 135 -12.54 9.50 13.65
N SER A 136 -13.84 9.62 13.43
CA SER A 136 -14.66 8.60 12.75
C SER A 136 -14.35 8.53 11.26
N GLY A 137 -14.18 9.68 10.59
CA GLY A 137 -13.75 9.74 9.19
C GLY A 137 -12.37 9.11 8.96
N TYR A 138 -11.40 9.43 9.82
CA TYR A 138 -10.06 8.85 9.76
C TYR A 138 -10.08 7.35 10.01
N ARG A 139 -10.92 6.86 10.93
CA ARG A 139 -11.05 5.41 11.17
C ARG A 139 -11.46 4.68 9.90
N LEU A 140 -12.47 5.17 9.18
CA LEU A 140 -12.94 4.54 7.93
C LEU A 140 -11.87 4.61 6.82
N ALA A 141 -11.22 5.76 6.67
CA ALA A 141 -10.12 5.96 5.72
C ALA A 141 -8.94 5.00 6.01
N VAL A 142 -8.55 4.87 7.28
CA VAL A 142 -7.47 3.98 7.70
C VAL A 142 -7.84 2.52 7.47
N LEU A 143 -9.06 2.10 7.82
CA LEU A 143 -9.52 0.73 7.55
C LEU A 143 -9.49 0.39 6.06
N ASN A 144 -9.81 1.33 5.18
CA ASN A 144 -9.66 1.14 3.74
C ASN A 144 -8.20 0.86 3.34
N ASN A 145 -7.28 1.71 3.77
CA ASN A 145 -5.89 1.58 3.39
C ASN A 145 -5.24 0.33 4.01
N ILE A 146 -5.52 0.01 5.27
CA ILE A 146 -5.00 -1.21 5.89
C ILE A 146 -5.51 -2.45 5.16
N PHE A 147 -6.79 -2.49 4.81
CA PHE A 147 -7.35 -3.62 4.05
C PHE A 147 -6.66 -3.79 2.70
N PHE A 148 -6.44 -2.70 1.95
CA PHE A 148 -5.69 -2.77 0.68
C PHE A 148 -4.27 -3.35 0.86
N TYR A 149 -3.56 -3.00 1.93
CA TYR A 149 -2.25 -3.59 2.21
C TYR A 149 -2.35 -5.07 2.56
N LEU A 150 -3.38 -5.48 3.30
CA LEU A 150 -3.63 -6.90 3.58
C LEU A 150 -3.91 -7.68 2.29
N GLU A 151 -4.68 -7.10 1.36
CA GLU A 151 -4.91 -7.69 0.03
C GLU A 151 -3.59 -7.83 -0.74
N LEU A 152 -2.77 -6.76 -0.77
CA LEU A 152 -1.45 -6.78 -1.41
C LEU A 152 -0.55 -7.89 -0.84
N PHE A 153 -0.39 -7.97 0.48
CA PHE A 153 0.44 -8.99 1.12
C PHE A 153 -0.10 -10.40 0.92
N THR A 154 -1.41 -10.58 0.98
CA THR A 154 -2.05 -11.88 0.73
C THR A 154 -1.81 -12.32 -0.70
N ALA A 155 -2.04 -11.45 -1.67
CA ALA A 155 -1.83 -11.73 -3.09
C ALA A 155 -0.35 -12.06 -3.39
N MET A 156 0.60 -11.32 -2.82
CA MET A 156 2.03 -11.65 -2.99
C MET A 156 2.37 -13.02 -2.41
N ARG A 157 1.84 -13.37 -1.23
CA ARG A 157 2.10 -14.68 -0.62
C ARG A 157 1.58 -15.81 -1.50
N GLU A 158 0.34 -15.69 -1.97
CA GLU A 158 -0.30 -16.69 -2.84
C GLU A 158 0.48 -16.87 -4.15
N LEU A 159 0.96 -15.78 -4.76
CA LEU A 159 1.72 -15.82 -6.02
C LEU A 159 3.15 -16.36 -5.90
N ILE A 160 3.74 -16.34 -4.69
CA ILE A 160 5.08 -16.89 -4.43
C ILE A 160 5.01 -18.38 -4.07
N GLU A 161 3.89 -18.82 -3.48
CA GLU A 161 3.64 -20.23 -3.15
C GLU A 161 3.16 -21.07 -4.35
N GLU A 162 2.66 -20.43 -5.41
CA GLU A 162 2.19 -21.03 -6.68
C GLU A 162 3.35 -21.38 -7.63
#